data_AF-A0A2V6KUA7-F1
#
_entry.id   AF-A0A2V6KUA7-F1
#
_cell.length_a   1.000
_cell.length_b   1.000
_cell.length_c   1.000
_cell.angle_alpha   90.00
_cell.angle_beta   90.00
_cell.angle_gamma   90.00
#
_symmetry.space_group_name_H-M   'P 1'
#
loop_
_entity.id
_entity.type
_entity.pdbx_description
1 polymer ?
#
loop_
_entity_poly.entity_id
_entity_poly.type
_entity_poly.pdbx_seq_one_letter_code
_entity_poly.pdbx_strand_id
1 'polypeptide(L)'
;PILPPGKLVAYMRAIHQEPPRTETSHTAPLPQLFADQFGWQEMVTSVGHVYNHLRPEDKQRAAIFCQNYGEAGAIDFFGAQFGLPSAISGHQNYFLWGPRDWTGEVALVLDTRDDNEREQFASVEDLGQIVSSPWAMPFERRTHIYLCHDLKANVRDFWPRVKKWL
;
A
#
# COMPACT_ATOMS: atom_id res chain seq x y z
N PRO A 1 4.63 19.71 -9.68
CA PRO A 1 5.89 20.45 -9.98
C PRO A 1 5.72 21.21 -11.30
N ILE A 2 6.33 22.40 -11.44
CA ILE A 2 6.29 23.18 -12.69
C ILE A 2 7.01 22.44 -13.84
N LEU A 3 7.94 21.55 -13.50
CA LEU A 3 8.67 20.69 -14.43
C LEU A 3 8.22 19.21 -14.31
N PRO A 4 8.11 18.48 -15.43
CA PRO A 4 8.02 17.02 -15.42
C PRO A 4 9.20 16.37 -14.68
N PRO A 5 9.03 15.18 -14.05
CA PRO A 5 10.05 14.53 -13.22
C PRO A 5 11.44 14.46 -13.87
N GLY A 6 11.53 13.97 -15.11
CA GLY A 6 12.81 13.87 -15.81
C GLY A 6 13.51 15.22 -16.03
N LYS A 7 12.74 16.29 -16.30
CA LYS A 7 13.30 17.65 -16.44
C LYS A 7 13.76 18.21 -15.10
N LEU A 8 13.03 17.93 -14.02
CA LEU A 8 13.42 18.33 -12.67
C LEU A 8 14.74 17.67 -12.24
N VAL A 9 14.87 16.35 -12.45
CA VAL A 9 16.11 15.61 -12.14
C VAL A 9 17.29 16.15 -12.96
N ALA A 10 17.10 16.37 -14.25
CA ALA A 10 18.14 16.95 -15.10
C ALA A 10 18.56 18.35 -14.64
N TYR A 11 17.58 19.18 -14.25
CA TYR A 11 17.83 20.54 -13.77
C TYR A 11 18.60 20.56 -12.44
N MET A 12 18.19 19.78 -11.45
CA MET A 12 18.87 19.68 -10.15
C MET A 12 20.34 19.26 -10.30
N ARG A 13 20.60 18.28 -11.18
CA ARG A 13 21.96 17.85 -11.52
C ARG A 13 22.77 18.97 -12.16
N ALA A 14 22.18 19.73 -13.09
CA ALA A 14 22.87 20.82 -13.77
C ALA A 14 23.30 21.94 -12.82
N ILE A 15 22.51 22.24 -11.79
CA ILE A 15 22.82 23.31 -10.82
C ILE A 15 23.56 22.80 -9.57
N HIS A 16 23.84 21.49 -9.48
CA HIS A 16 24.47 20.86 -8.31
C HIS A 16 23.75 21.14 -6.99
N GLN A 17 22.42 21.24 -7.03
CA GLN A 17 21.58 21.40 -5.84
C GLN A 17 20.55 20.29 -5.77
N GLU A 18 20.53 19.62 -4.64
CA GLU A 18 19.48 18.69 -4.25
C GLU A 18 18.88 19.20 -2.93
N PRO A 19 17.55 19.17 -2.76
CA PRO A 19 16.95 19.50 -1.49
C PRO A 19 17.49 18.56 -0.40
N PRO A 20 17.66 19.06 0.83
CA PRO A 20 18.15 18.24 1.93
C PRO A 20 17.23 17.04 2.13
N ARG A 21 17.83 15.90 2.50
CA ARG A 21 17.06 14.70 2.82
C ARG A 21 16.19 14.94 4.04
N THR A 22 14.92 14.57 3.93
CA THR A 22 13.96 14.61 5.02
C THR A 22 13.92 13.30 5.81
N GLU A 23 14.21 12.16 5.17
CA GLU A 23 14.43 10.87 5.85
C GLU A 23 15.71 10.17 5.36
N THR A 24 16.23 9.27 6.19
CA THR A 24 17.52 8.59 5.96
C THR A 24 17.39 7.18 5.42
N SER A 25 16.19 6.60 5.43
CA SER A 25 15.97 5.17 5.21
C SER A 25 16.21 4.73 3.75
N HIS A 26 15.78 5.52 2.77
CA HIS A 26 15.84 5.14 1.35
C HIS A 26 16.07 6.34 0.43
N THR A 27 16.49 6.06 -0.82
CA THR A 27 16.73 7.09 -1.84
C THR A 27 15.91 6.82 -3.09
N ALA A 28 15.44 7.91 -3.70
CA ALA A 28 14.77 7.89 -4.99
C ALA A 28 15.35 9.01 -5.89
N PRO A 29 15.11 8.96 -7.22
CA PRO A 29 15.58 9.99 -8.14
C PRO A 29 14.95 11.37 -7.89
N LEU A 30 13.76 11.41 -7.28
CA LEU A 30 13.08 12.64 -6.89
C LEU A 30 13.29 12.93 -5.40
N PRO A 31 13.13 14.20 -4.98
CA PRO A 31 13.01 14.52 -3.56
C PRO A 31 11.93 13.67 -2.92
N GLN A 32 12.19 13.18 -1.72
CA GLN A 32 11.39 12.16 -1.05
C GLN A 32 9.89 12.50 -1.01
N LEU A 33 9.54 13.73 -0.65
CA LEU A 33 8.15 14.23 -0.65
C LEU A 33 7.38 13.89 -1.94
N PHE A 34 8.05 13.95 -3.09
CA PHE A 34 7.43 13.62 -4.38
C PHE A 34 7.50 12.12 -4.65
N ALA A 35 8.65 11.48 -4.40
CA ALA A 35 8.84 10.05 -4.66
C ALA A 35 7.85 9.18 -3.88
N ASP A 36 7.50 9.56 -2.65
CA ASP A 36 6.53 8.86 -1.79
C ASP A 36 5.10 8.91 -2.33
N GLN A 37 4.79 9.85 -3.23
CA GLN A 37 3.45 10.03 -3.82
C GLN A 37 3.33 9.47 -5.24
N PHE A 38 4.46 9.09 -5.88
CA PHE A 38 4.45 8.48 -7.20
C PHE A 38 4.05 7.00 -7.11
N GLY A 39 3.24 6.54 -8.05
CA GLY A 39 2.77 5.15 -8.09
C GLY A 39 1.45 4.92 -7.34
N TRP A 40 0.96 5.89 -6.57
CA TRP A 40 -0.29 5.76 -5.80
C TRP A 40 -1.51 5.50 -6.70
N GLN A 41 -1.66 6.26 -7.78
CA GLN A 41 -2.83 6.11 -8.65
C GLN A 41 -2.77 4.79 -9.41
N GLU A 42 -1.59 4.39 -9.88
CA GLU A 42 -1.36 3.09 -10.52
C GLU A 42 -1.63 1.94 -9.54
N MET A 43 -1.14 2.04 -8.30
CA MET A 43 -1.38 1.07 -7.23
C MET A 43 -2.87 0.90 -6.93
N VAL A 44 -3.58 2.00 -6.70
CA VAL A 44 -5.01 1.97 -6.40
C VAL A 44 -5.80 1.45 -7.60
N THR A 45 -5.36 1.71 -8.83
CA THR A 45 -5.97 1.16 -10.04
C THR A 45 -5.79 -0.36 -10.09
N SER A 46 -4.59 -0.89 -9.81
CA SER A 46 -4.36 -2.34 -9.71
C SER A 46 -5.23 -3.00 -8.64
N VAL A 47 -5.30 -2.41 -7.44
CA VAL A 47 -6.17 -2.90 -6.35
C VAL A 47 -7.65 -2.82 -6.74
N GLY A 48 -8.07 -1.73 -7.37
CA GLY A 48 -9.42 -1.53 -7.90
C GLY A 48 -9.82 -2.59 -8.92
N HIS A 49 -8.92 -2.95 -9.83
CA HIS A 49 -9.16 -4.03 -10.78
C HIS A 49 -9.31 -5.38 -10.08
N VAL A 50 -8.36 -5.74 -9.20
CA VAL A 50 -8.42 -7.01 -8.45
C VAL A 50 -9.70 -7.09 -7.62
N TYR A 51 -10.00 -6.07 -6.81
CA TYR A 51 -11.17 -6.03 -5.95
C TYR A 51 -12.49 -6.20 -6.73
N ASN A 52 -12.57 -5.62 -7.94
CA ASN A 52 -13.76 -5.74 -8.78
C ASN A 52 -13.88 -7.09 -9.51
N HIS A 53 -12.81 -7.89 -9.58
CA HIS A 53 -12.82 -9.25 -10.13
C HIS A 53 -12.90 -10.33 -9.04
N LEU A 54 -12.87 -9.96 -7.76
CA LEU A 54 -13.14 -10.91 -6.67
C LEU A 54 -14.52 -11.55 -6.83
N ARG A 55 -14.63 -12.77 -6.32
CA ARG A 55 -15.93 -13.43 -6.20
C ARG A 55 -16.87 -12.58 -5.33
N PRO A 56 -18.18 -12.56 -5.61
CA PRO A 56 -19.12 -11.75 -4.84
C PRO A 56 -19.06 -12.01 -3.33
N GLU A 57 -18.85 -13.25 -2.90
CA GLU A 57 -18.70 -13.57 -1.48
C GLU A 57 -17.45 -12.93 -0.85
N ASP A 58 -16.32 -12.95 -1.55
CA ASP A 58 -15.05 -12.39 -1.08
C ASP A 58 -15.14 -10.86 -1.05
N LYS A 59 -15.68 -10.25 -2.10
CA LYS A 59 -15.78 -8.80 -2.25
C LYS A 59 -16.56 -8.13 -1.12
N GLN A 60 -17.64 -8.77 -0.64
CA GLN A 60 -18.47 -8.24 0.45
C GLN A 60 -17.76 -8.25 1.80
N ARG A 61 -16.74 -9.10 1.97
CA ARG A 61 -16.03 -9.34 3.25
C ARG A 61 -14.61 -8.82 3.25
N ALA A 62 -14.06 -8.52 2.07
CA ALA A 62 -12.66 -8.13 1.90
C ALA A 62 -12.38 -6.76 2.50
N ALA A 63 -11.40 -6.71 3.41
CA ALA A 63 -10.71 -5.48 3.76
C ALA A 63 -9.47 -5.29 2.87
N ILE A 64 -9.00 -4.05 2.75
CA ILE A 64 -7.73 -3.73 2.09
C ILE A 64 -6.73 -3.38 3.19
N PHE A 65 -5.72 -4.22 3.37
CA PHE A 65 -4.67 -4.06 4.37
C PHE A 65 -3.39 -3.54 3.72
N CYS A 66 -2.93 -2.38 4.17
CA CYS A 66 -1.73 -1.73 3.66
C CYS A 66 -0.61 -1.74 4.72
N GLN A 67 0.64 -1.91 4.27
CA GLN A 67 1.81 -2.00 5.15
C GLN A 67 2.32 -0.64 5.62
N ASN A 68 1.91 0.43 4.94
CA ASN A 68 2.24 1.79 5.33
C ASN A 68 1.08 2.79 5.14
N TYR A 69 1.26 4.00 5.68
CA TYR A 69 0.18 5.01 5.72
C TYR A 69 0.03 5.72 4.36
N GLY A 70 1.06 5.70 3.51
CA GLY A 70 1.03 6.26 2.17
C GLY A 70 0.17 5.40 1.26
N GLU A 71 0.38 4.09 1.26
CA GLU A 71 -0.50 3.12 0.59
C GLU A 71 -1.95 3.24 1.08
N ALA A 72 -2.16 3.23 2.41
CA ALA A 72 -3.49 3.32 2.99
C ALA A 72 -4.17 4.66 2.63
N GLY A 73 -3.43 5.77 2.68
CA GLY A 73 -3.89 7.09 2.26
C GLY A 73 -4.24 7.16 0.79
N ALA A 74 -3.47 6.50 -0.08
CA ALA A 74 -3.74 6.41 -1.50
C ALA A 74 -5.05 5.66 -1.79
N ILE A 75 -5.29 4.53 -1.11
CA ILE A 75 -6.55 3.77 -1.22
C ILE A 75 -7.73 4.64 -0.78
N ASP A 76 -7.63 5.31 0.38
CA ASP A 76 -8.70 6.17 0.87
C ASP A 76 -8.96 7.39 -0.04
N PHE A 77 -7.93 7.91 -0.70
CA PHE A 77 -8.04 9.08 -1.57
C PHE A 77 -8.55 8.75 -2.98
N PHE A 78 -8.00 7.71 -3.63
CA PHE A 78 -8.31 7.37 -5.02
C PHE A 78 -9.30 6.20 -5.17
N GLY A 79 -9.55 5.43 -4.11
CA GLY A 79 -10.29 4.16 -4.16
C GLY A 79 -11.79 4.32 -4.40
N ALA A 80 -12.36 5.49 -4.09
CA ALA A 80 -13.79 5.76 -4.22
C ALA A 80 -14.32 5.50 -5.64
N GLN A 81 -13.54 5.83 -6.69
CA GLN A 81 -13.94 5.60 -8.08
C GLN A 81 -14.06 4.11 -8.46
N PHE A 82 -13.43 3.22 -7.69
CA PHE A 82 -13.49 1.77 -7.88
C PHE A 82 -14.45 1.08 -6.90
N GLY A 83 -15.10 1.84 -6.01
CA GLY A 83 -15.96 1.32 -4.96
C GLY A 83 -15.20 0.55 -3.88
N LEU A 84 -13.92 0.90 -3.64
CA LEU A 84 -13.12 0.26 -2.59
C LEU A 84 -13.62 0.65 -1.19
N PRO A 85 -13.58 -0.27 -0.21
CA PRO A 85 -13.73 0.09 1.19
C PRO A 85 -12.54 0.94 1.65
N SER A 86 -12.71 1.68 2.75
CA SER A 86 -11.58 2.37 3.38
C SER A 86 -10.50 1.38 3.81
N ALA A 87 -9.24 1.76 3.61
CA ALA A 87 -8.11 0.93 3.98
C ALA A 87 -7.99 0.77 5.50
N ILE A 88 -7.34 -0.33 5.88
CA ILE A 88 -6.85 -0.58 7.23
C ILE A 88 -5.33 -0.72 7.20
N SER A 89 -4.67 -0.26 8.24
CA SER A 89 -3.23 -0.40 8.39
C SER A 89 -2.84 -0.32 9.86
N GLY A 90 -1.80 -1.07 10.23
CA GLY A 90 -1.18 -0.94 11.54
C GLY A 90 -0.21 0.25 11.65
N HIS A 91 0.00 1.01 10.59
CA HIS A 91 1.02 2.06 10.52
C HIS A 91 0.49 3.43 10.97
N GLN A 92 1.19 4.08 11.90
CA GLN A 92 0.87 5.42 12.42
C GLN A 92 -0.60 5.55 12.86
N ASN A 93 -1.25 6.66 12.52
CA ASN A 93 -2.61 6.99 12.95
C ASN A 93 -3.65 6.00 12.40
N TYR A 94 -3.38 5.28 11.31
CA TYR A 94 -4.30 4.25 10.81
C TYR A 94 -4.56 3.16 11.85
N PHE A 95 -3.56 2.83 12.68
CA PHE A 95 -3.71 1.87 13.76
C PHE A 95 -4.84 2.27 14.73
N LEU A 96 -5.00 3.57 14.99
CA LEU A 96 -5.99 4.11 15.93
C LEU A 96 -7.42 4.01 15.38
N TRP A 97 -7.59 3.88 14.06
CA TRP A 97 -8.90 3.66 13.43
C TRP A 97 -9.37 2.20 13.52
N GLY A 98 -8.48 1.30 13.94
CA GLY A 98 -8.84 -0.08 14.18
C GLY A 98 -9.09 -0.89 12.89
N PRO A 99 -9.54 -2.14 13.04
CA PRO A 99 -9.87 -3.02 11.91
C PRO A 99 -11.18 -2.64 11.20
N ARG A 100 -11.89 -1.59 11.64
CA ARG A 100 -13.23 -1.22 11.16
C ARG A 100 -14.19 -2.41 11.29
N ASP A 101 -14.90 -2.75 10.22
CA ASP A 101 -15.85 -3.88 10.15
C ASP A 101 -15.18 -5.20 9.72
N TRP A 102 -13.84 -5.23 9.57
CA TRP A 102 -13.14 -6.43 9.13
C TRP A 102 -13.19 -7.54 10.19
N THR A 103 -13.66 -8.71 9.79
CA THR A 103 -13.85 -9.89 10.65
C THR A 103 -12.66 -10.84 10.66
N GLY A 104 -11.65 -10.61 9.82
CA GLY A 104 -10.52 -11.53 9.63
C GLY A 104 -10.72 -12.54 8.50
N GLU A 105 -11.91 -12.53 7.87
CA GLU A 105 -12.31 -13.56 6.92
C GLU A 105 -11.65 -13.44 5.55
N VAL A 106 -11.59 -12.22 5.00
CA VAL A 106 -10.98 -11.96 3.69
C VAL A 106 -10.18 -10.65 3.76
N ALA A 107 -8.95 -10.66 3.28
CA ALA A 107 -8.14 -9.45 3.14
C ALA A 107 -7.40 -9.45 1.81
N LEU A 108 -7.37 -8.28 1.16
CA LEU A 108 -6.37 -7.96 0.14
C LEU A 108 -5.21 -7.28 0.86
N VAL A 109 -4.07 -7.98 0.96
CA VAL A 109 -2.87 -7.47 1.61
C VAL A 109 -1.91 -6.97 0.54
N LEU A 110 -1.44 -5.72 0.68
CA LEU A 110 -0.41 -5.15 -0.18
C LEU A 110 0.95 -5.35 0.47
N ASP A 111 1.75 -6.30 -0.02
CA ASP A 111 3.09 -6.54 0.53
C ASP A 111 4.06 -6.96 -0.59
N THR A 112 5.35 -6.85 -0.33
CA THR A 112 6.44 -7.31 -1.20
C THR A 112 6.68 -8.82 -1.15
N ARG A 113 6.24 -9.50 -0.08
CA ARG A 113 6.34 -10.95 0.13
C ARG A 113 5.15 -11.44 0.95
N ASP A 114 4.86 -12.73 0.89
CA ASP A 114 3.73 -13.35 1.59
C ASP A 114 4.13 -14.25 2.78
N ASP A 115 5.39 -14.21 3.23
CA ASP A 115 5.90 -15.07 4.30
C ASP A 115 5.05 -14.90 5.59
N ASN A 116 4.75 -13.66 5.97
CA ASN A 116 3.94 -13.35 7.16
C ASN A 116 2.47 -13.72 6.95
N GLU A 117 1.93 -13.45 5.78
CA GLU A 117 0.54 -13.72 5.40
C GLU A 117 0.28 -15.23 5.45
N ARG A 118 1.21 -16.05 4.93
CA ARG A 118 1.11 -17.51 4.97
C ARG A 118 1.17 -18.07 6.39
N GLU A 119 1.89 -17.40 7.29
CA GLU A 119 1.88 -17.75 8.70
C GLU A 119 0.56 -17.35 9.39
N GLN A 120 -0.05 -16.24 9.00
CA GLN A 120 -1.20 -15.65 9.68
C GLN A 120 -2.57 -16.12 9.16
N PHE A 121 -2.67 -16.49 7.88
CA PHE A 121 -3.91 -16.87 7.21
C PHE A 121 -3.94 -18.35 6.81
N ALA A 122 -5.14 -18.92 6.68
CA ALA A 122 -5.30 -20.31 6.27
C ALA A 122 -4.96 -20.52 4.79
N SER A 123 -5.26 -19.54 3.94
CA SER A 123 -4.93 -19.53 2.51
C SER A 123 -4.43 -18.17 2.07
N VAL A 124 -3.45 -18.18 1.16
CA VAL A 124 -2.86 -16.98 0.56
C VAL A 124 -2.58 -17.24 -0.92
N GLU A 125 -3.19 -16.42 -1.76
CA GLU A 125 -3.03 -16.42 -3.22
C GLU A 125 -2.37 -15.11 -3.67
N ASP A 126 -1.33 -15.19 -4.49
CA ASP A 126 -0.71 -14.02 -5.13
C ASP A 126 -1.50 -13.65 -6.39
N LEU A 127 -2.18 -12.51 -6.37
CA LEU A 127 -2.96 -11.96 -7.49
C LEU A 127 -2.12 -11.09 -8.43
N GLY A 128 -0.81 -11.03 -8.20
CA GLY A 128 0.16 -10.39 -9.08
C GLY A 128 0.75 -9.10 -8.54
N GLN A 129 1.83 -8.69 -9.20
CA GLN A 129 2.56 -7.48 -8.87
C GLN A 129 1.76 -6.22 -9.23
N ILE A 130 1.81 -5.23 -8.34
CA ILE A 130 1.23 -3.91 -8.55
C ILE A 130 2.00 -3.17 -9.65
N VAL A 131 1.26 -2.51 -10.54
CA VAL A 131 1.86 -1.56 -11.49
C VAL A 131 2.32 -0.34 -10.73
N SER A 132 3.61 -0.03 -10.79
CA SER A 132 4.22 1.10 -10.07
C SER A 132 4.90 2.07 -11.03
N SER A 133 5.32 3.22 -10.51
CA SER A 133 6.01 4.25 -11.27
C SER A 133 7.53 4.11 -11.17
N PRO A 134 8.32 4.36 -12.23
CA PRO A 134 9.77 4.39 -12.14
C PRO A 134 10.30 5.51 -11.22
N TRP A 135 9.44 6.48 -10.87
CA TRP A 135 9.75 7.60 -9.97
C TRP A 135 9.32 7.34 -8.53
N ALA A 136 8.60 6.24 -8.27
CA ALA A 136 8.18 5.84 -6.94
C ALA A 136 9.37 5.39 -6.09
N MET A 137 9.17 5.33 -4.79
CA MET A 137 10.15 4.77 -3.87
C MET A 137 10.51 3.33 -4.25
N PRO A 138 11.78 2.90 -4.09
CA PRO A 138 12.21 1.57 -4.53
C PRO A 138 11.41 0.40 -3.96
N PHE A 139 10.96 0.50 -2.71
CA PHE A 139 10.19 -0.55 -2.03
C PHE A 139 8.75 -0.65 -2.55
N GLU A 140 8.11 0.47 -2.91
CA GLU A 140 6.76 0.55 -3.52
C GLU A 140 6.68 -0.05 -4.94
N ARG A 141 7.81 -0.41 -5.53
CA ARG A 141 7.86 -0.96 -6.90
C ARG A 141 7.77 -2.49 -6.95
N ARG A 142 7.85 -3.16 -5.80
CA ARG A 142 7.87 -4.63 -5.71
C ARG A 142 6.68 -5.18 -4.95
N THR A 143 5.68 -4.36 -4.69
CA THR A 143 4.47 -4.74 -3.96
C THR A 143 3.58 -5.61 -4.85
N HIS A 144 3.01 -6.65 -4.26
CA HIS A 144 2.03 -7.57 -4.81
C HIS A 144 0.70 -7.40 -4.09
N ILE A 145 -0.36 -7.95 -4.66
CA ILE A 145 -1.68 -8.04 -4.04
C ILE A 145 -1.93 -9.49 -3.64
N TYR A 146 -1.94 -9.77 -2.34
CA TYR A 146 -2.26 -11.09 -1.83
C TYR A 146 -3.71 -11.17 -1.40
N LEU A 147 -4.44 -12.18 -1.90
CA LEU A 147 -5.76 -12.54 -1.40
C LEU A 147 -5.61 -13.55 -0.28
N CYS A 148 -5.95 -13.13 0.92
CA CYS A 148 -5.80 -13.88 2.14
C CYS A 148 -7.19 -14.27 2.69
N HIS A 149 -7.34 -15.55 3.04
CA HIS A 149 -8.57 -16.10 3.63
C HIS A 149 -8.32 -16.66 5.02
N ASP A 150 -9.30 -16.43 5.90
CA ASP A 150 -9.40 -17.00 7.24
C ASP A 150 -8.15 -16.75 8.10
N LEU A 151 -8.09 -15.56 8.71
CA LEU A 151 -7.09 -15.23 9.72
C LEU A 151 -7.12 -16.27 10.84
N LYS A 152 -5.98 -16.91 11.11
CA LYS A 152 -5.86 -18.00 12.10
C LYS A 152 -6.11 -17.51 13.53
N ALA A 153 -5.79 -16.26 13.81
CA ALA A 153 -6.14 -15.58 15.05
C ALA A 153 -7.44 -14.80 14.89
N ASN A 154 -8.13 -14.48 15.99
CA ASN A 154 -9.19 -13.49 15.91
C ASN A 154 -8.61 -12.08 15.72
N VAL A 155 -9.38 -11.19 15.12
CA VAL A 155 -8.95 -9.81 14.80
C VAL A 155 -8.52 -9.03 16.06
N ARG A 156 -9.17 -9.27 17.20
CA ARG A 156 -8.85 -8.58 18.46
C ARG A 156 -7.45 -8.91 18.97
N ASP A 157 -7.00 -10.14 18.81
CA ASP A 157 -5.66 -10.58 19.21
C ASP A 157 -4.61 -10.28 18.14
N PHE A 158 -5.03 -10.20 16.88
CA PHE A 158 -4.18 -9.85 15.75
C PHE A 158 -3.84 -8.36 15.72
N TRP A 159 -4.83 -7.48 15.86
CA TRP A 159 -4.68 -6.05 15.64
C TRP A 159 -3.55 -5.43 16.47
N PRO A 160 -3.38 -5.69 17.78
CA PRO A 160 -2.28 -5.13 18.55
C PRO A 160 -0.87 -5.49 18.02
N ARG A 161 -0.73 -6.58 17.25
CA ARG A 161 0.54 -7.08 16.72
C ARG A 161 1.00 -6.35 15.46
N VAL A 162 0.06 -5.76 14.71
CA VAL A 162 0.40 -5.02 13.48
C VAL A 162 0.81 -3.57 13.73
N LYS A 163 0.75 -3.12 14.99
CA LYS A 163 1.07 -1.74 15.38
C LYS A 163 2.50 -1.36 15.01
N LYS A 164 2.64 -0.33 14.18
CA LYS A 164 3.92 0.15 13.64
C LYS A 164 3.97 1.68 13.66
N TRP A 165 4.99 2.26 14.30
CA TRP A 165 5.19 3.71 14.41
C TRP A 165 6.33 4.25 13.55
N LEU A 166 7.09 3.38 12.90
CA LEU A 166 8.28 3.72 12.11
C LEU A 166 8.29 2.89 10.84
#